data_AF-A0A945CI11-F1
#
_entry.id   AF-A0A945CI11-F1
#
_cell.length_a   1.000
_cell.length_b   1.000
_cell.length_c   1.000
_cell.angle_alpha   90.00
_cell.angle_beta   90.00
_cell.angle_gamma   90.00
#
_symmetry.space_group_name_H-M   'P 1'
#
loop_
_entity.id
_entity.type
_entity.pdbx_description
1 polymer ?
#
loop_
_entity_poly.entity_id
_entity_poly.type
_entity_poly.pdbx_seq_one_letter_code
_entity_poly.pdbx_strand_id
1 'polypeptide(L)'
;MSLTAAEVEQFDREGYVVKEGVFSREDMDPIREALGRIVDREARKLQDEGRLADIHVDASFETRLAEIDKLDQEAVREIYRNLLGKGGGGFHGPEMLGMLRHEPLLSCIESLVGAEIVGSSVYRIRPKMPGWPHGEVPWHQDSGYFMPHCDQHLIVTCWLPLVDATLENGCLFVLPGRHRGGIIRHYTGG
;
A
#
# COMPACT_ATOMS: atom_id res chain seq x y z
N MET A 1 -8.58 -15.76 -11.21
CA MET A 1 -9.00 -14.67 -12.11
C MET A 1 -7.74 -14.19 -12.81
N SER A 2 -7.60 -14.42 -14.11
CA SER A 2 -6.37 -14.08 -14.84
C SER A 2 -6.55 -12.78 -15.63
N LEU A 3 -5.43 -12.19 -16.08
CA LEU A 3 -5.49 -11.09 -17.03
C LEU A 3 -5.93 -11.62 -18.40
N THR A 4 -6.76 -10.86 -19.09
CA THR A 4 -7.11 -11.12 -20.49
C THR A 4 -5.93 -10.76 -21.40
N ALA A 5 -5.92 -11.27 -22.63
CA ALA A 5 -4.88 -10.91 -23.60
C ALA A 5 -4.80 -9.38 -23.84
N ALA A 6 -5.95 -8.69 -23.84
CA ALA A 6 -5.99 -7.24 -24.00
C ALA A 6 -5.41 -6.49 -22.77
N GLU A 7 -5.65 -7.01 -21.57
CA GLU A 7 -5.07 -6.46 -20.33
C GLU A 7 -3.55 -6.66 -20.27
N VAL A 8 -3.05 -7.81 -20.74
CA VAL A 8 -1.60 -8.06 -20.88
C VAL A 8 -0.98 -7.12 -21.93
N GLU A 9 -1.62 -6.98 -23.10
CA GLU A 9 -1.14 -6.05 -24.13
C GLU A 9 -1.15 -4.60 -23.65
N GLN A 10 -2.15 -4.20 -22.85
CA GLN A 10 -2.17 -2.89 -22.20
C GLN A 10 -0.97 -2.74 -21.25
N PHE A 11 -0.71 -3.72 -20.38
CA PHE A 11 0.41 -3.69 -19.46
C PHE A 11 1.75 -3.50 -20.20
N ASP A 12 1.98 -4.23 -21.28
CA ASP A 12 3.21 -4.12 -22.08
C ASP A 12 3.35 -2.75 -22.76
N ARG A 13 2.23 -2.20 -23.27
CA ARG A 13 2.20 -0.91 -23.96
C ARG A 13 2.32 0.27 -23.02
N GLU A 14 1.61 0.25 -21.89
CA GLU A 14 1.39 1.40 -21.01
C GLU A 14 2.18 1.32 -19.70
N GLY A 15 2.69 0.15 -19.33
CA GLY A 15 3.49 -0.07 -18.13
C GLY A 15 2.65 -0.26 -16.87
N TYR A 16 1.33 -0.34 -17.00
CA TYR A 16 0.39 -0.65 -15.92
C TYR A 16 -0.88 -1.28 -16.48
N VAL A 17 -1.63 -1.93 -15.60
CA VAL A 17 -3.00 -2.39 -15.88
C VAL A 17 -3.81 -2.28 -14.59
N VAL A 18 -5.09 -1.93 -14.71
CA VAL A 18 -6.02 -1.91 -13.58
C VAL A 18 -6.94 -3.11 -13.71
N LYS A 19 -6.89 -4.01 -12.73
CA LYS A 19 -7.79 -5.16 -12.64
C LYS A 19 -8.73 -4.99 -11.46
N GLU A 20 -9.99 -4.74 -11.75
CA GLU A 20 -11.02 -4.65 -10.72
C GLU A 20 -11.47 -6.04 -10.26
N GLY A 21 -11.99 -6.12 -9.02
CA GLY A 21 -12.56 -7.36 -8.48
C GLY A 21 -11.54 -8.45 -8.12
N VAL A 22 -10.25 -8.12 -8.05
CA VAL A 22 -9.23 -9.08 -7.57
C VAL A 22 -9.45 -9.45 -6.11
N PHE A 23 -9.88 -8.49 -5.29
CA PHE A 23 -10.25 -8.67 -3.89
C PHE A 23 -11.69 -8.19 -3.70
N SER A 24 -12.54 -9.01 -3.08
CA SER A 24 -13.81 -8.56 -2.54
C SER A 24 -13.59 -7.76 -1.25
N ARG A 25 -14.67 -7.15 -0.73
CA ARG A 25 -14.62 -6.52 0.59
C ARG A 25 -14.30 -7.55 1.68
N GLU A 26 -14.90 -8.73 1.60
CA GLU A 26 -14.63 -9.82 2.56
C GLU A 26 -13.18 -10.31 2.48
N ASP A 27 -12.57 -10.35 1.29
CA ASP A 27 -11.15 -10.70 1.15
C ASP A 27 -10.23 -9.70 1.88
N MET A 28 -10.66 -8.42 1.96
CA MET A 28 -9.89 -7.35 2.61
C MET A 28 -10.17 -7.21 4.11
N ASP A 29 -11.30 -7.71 4.60
CA ASP A 29 -11.69 -7.54 6.01
C ASP A 29 -10.61 -8.05 7.00
N PRO A 30 -9.95 -9.20 6.80
CA PRO A 30 -8.92 -9.68 7.73
C PRO A 30 -7.77 -8.68 7.94
N ILE A 31 -7.21 -8.11 6.87
CA ILE A 31 -6.11 -7.15 6.98
C ILE A 31 -6.59 -5.84 7.62
N ARG A 32 -7.80 -5.38 7.27
CA ARG A 32 -8.40 -4.15 7.81
C ARG A 32 -8.64 -4.27 9.29
N GLU A 33 -9.20 -5.39 9.74
CA GLU A 33 -9.40 -5.69 11.15
C GLU A 33 -8.07 -5.82 11.89
N ALA A 34 -7.07 -6.48 11.30
CA ALA A 34 -5.75 -6.64 11.94
C ALA A 34 -5.06 -5.29 12.17
N LEU A 35 -5.07 -4.41 11.17
CA LEU A 35 -4.58 -3.04 11.30
C LEU A 35 -5.43 -2.24 12.30
N GLY A 36 -6.76 -2.39 12.24
CA GLY A 36 -7.70 -1.74 13.15
C GLY A 36 -7.50 -2.14 14.62
N ARG A 37 -7.21 -3.41 14.91
CA ARG A 37 -6.87 -3.89 16.27
C ARG A 37 -5.60 -3.22 16.81
N ILE A 38 -4.61 -2.97 15.96
CA ILE A 38 -3.40 -2.25 16.39
C ILE A 38 -3.75 -0.79 16.69
N VAL A 39 -4.48 -0.11 15.80
CA VAL A 39 -4.93 1.28 16.04
C VAL A 39 -5.72 1.38 17.35
N ASP A 40 -6.65 0.45 17.59
CA ASP A 40 -7.47 0.43 18.81
C ASP A 40 -6.62 0.25 20.07
N ARG A 41 -5.68 -0.72 20.04
CA ARG A 41 -4.76 -0.97 21.16
C ARG A 41 -3.91 0.26 21.49
N GLU A 42 -3.30 0.87 20.48
CA GLU A 42 -2.43 2.03 20.69
C GLU A 42 -3.22 3.27 21.13
N ALA A 43 -4.42 3.50 20.56
CA ALA A 43 -5.28 4.61 20.97
C ALA A 43 -5.78 4.46 22.41
N ARG A 44 -6.19 3.26 22.83
CA ARG A 44 -6.58 2.97 24.23
C ARG A 44 -5.44 3.20 25.20
N LYS A 45 -4.22 2.74 24.86
CA LYS A 45 -3.03 2.99 25.67
C LYS A 45 -2.83 4.50 25.89
N LEU A 46 -2.94 5.30 24.84
CA LEU A 46 -2.81 6.76 24.94
C LEU A 46 -3.94 7.41 25.74
N GLN A 47 -5.16 6.88 25.66
CA GLN A 47 -6.29 7.33 26.47
C GLN A 47 -6.08 7.03 27.96
N ASP A 48 -5.60 5.82 28.30
CA ASP A 48 -5.29 5.42 29.68
C ASP A 48 -4.16 6.27 30.28
N GLU A 49 -3.22 6.73 29.44
CA GLU A 49 -2.16 7.68 29.81
C GLU A 49 -2.66 9.14 29.92
N GLY A 50 -3.93 9.42 29.60
CA GLY A 50 -4.49 10.77 29.58
C GLY A 50 -4.02 11.65 28.42
N ARG A 51 -3.44 11.04 27.38
CA ARG A 51 -2.90 11.72 26.19
C ARG A 51 -3.89 11.81 25.02
N LEU A 52 -5.01 11.08 25.08
CA LEU A 52 -6.12 11.21 24.13
C LEU A 52 -7.45 11.27 24.87
N ALA A 53 -8.21 12.34 24.65
CA ALA A 53 -9.53 12.51 25.24
C ALA A 53 -10.60 11.65 24.53
N ASP A 54 -10.51 11.54 23.21
CA ASP A 54 -11.38 10.73 22.36
C ASP A 54 -10.52 9.86 21.42
N ILE A 55 -10.85 8.57 21.35
CA ILE A 55 -10.16 7.56 20.52
C ILE A 55 -10.99 7.15 19.30
N HIS A 56 -12.15 7.77 19.12
CA HIS A 56 -13.07 7.56 18.01
C HIS A 56 -13.38 6.08 17.77
N VAL A 57 -13.81 5.36 18.82
CA VAL A 57 -14.05 3.91 18.76
C VAL A 57 -15.09 3.51 17.71
N ASP A 58 -16.07 4.38 17.46
CA ASP A 58 -17.14 4.17 16.47
C ASP A 58 -16.77 4.65 15.06
N ALA A 59 -15.59 5.26 14.88
CA ALA A 59 -15.14 5.67 13.55
C ALA A 59 -14.71 4.47 12.71
N SER A 60 -15.02 4.55 11.41
CA SER A 60 -14.69 3.52 10.43
C SER A 60 -13.18 3.30 10.28
N PHE A 61 -12.79 2.15 9.74
CA PHE A 61 -11.38 1.87 9.38
C PHE A 61 -10.80 2.95 8.47
N GLU A 62 -11.63 3.45 7.56
CA GLU A 62 -11.31 4.45 6.55
C GLU A 62 -10.93 5.81 7.16
N THR A 63 -11.54 6.18 8.28
CA THR A 63 -11.44 7.55 8.83
C THR A 63 -10.83 7.65 10.22
N ARG A 64 -10.78 6.55 11.00
CA ARG A 64 -10.43 6.61 12.42
C ARG A 64 -9.08 7.25 12.70
N LEU A 65 -8.04 6.88 11.95
CA LEU A 65 -6.73 7.54 12.10
C LEU A 65 -6.84 9.05 11.85
N ALA A 66 -7.54 9.45 10.79
CA ALA A 66 -7.73 10.86 10.42
C ALA A 66 -8.49 11.67 11.46
N GLU A 67 -9.47 11.07 12.13
CA GLU A 67 -10.16 11.72 13.25
C GLU A 67 -9.22 11.92 14.45
N ILE A 68 -8.41 10.91 14.81
CA ILE A 68 -7.43 11.05 15.89
C ILE A 68 -6.37 12.12 15.54
N ASP A 69 -5.95 12.23 14.28
CA ASP A 69 -4.93 13.21 13.85
C ASP A 69 -5.42 14.66 13.99
N LYS A 70 -6.72 14.91 13.80
CA LYS A 70 -7.33 16.22 14.04
C LYS A 70 -7.28 16.62 15.51
N LEU A 71 -7.26 15.67 16.43
CA LEU A 71 -7.17 15.91 17.87
C LEU A 71 -5.72 16.07 18.32
N ASP A 72 -4.85 15.14 17.94
CA ASP A 72 -3.45 15.12 18.35
C ASP A 72 -2.55 14.44 17.30
N GLN A 73 -1.73 15.25 16.62
CA GLN A 73 -0.79 14.77 15.61
C GLN A 73 0.34 13.91 16.17
N GLU A 74 0.76 14.13 17.42
CA GLU A 74 1.84 13.35 18.03
C GLU A 74 1.34 11.97 18.45
N ALA A 75 0.10 11.89 18.95
CA ALA A 75 -0.58 10.62 19.20
C ALA A 75 -0.66 9.77 17.92
N VAL A 76 -1.11 10.34 16.80
CA VAL A 76 -1.17 9.60 15.52
C VAL A 76 0.20 9.20 15.01
N ARG A 77 1.23 10.03 15.18
CA ARG A 77 2.62 9.64 14.82
C ARG A 77 3.11 8.45 15.64
N GLU A 78 2.75 8.36 16.93
CA GLU A 78 3.07 7.21 17.77
C GLU A 78 2.33 5.95 17.30
N ILE A 79 1.01 6.05 17.11
CA ILE A 79 0.18 4.95 16.59
C ILE A 79 0.72 4.46 15.25
N TYR A 80 0.99 5.37 14.31
CA TYR A 80 1.52 5.05 12.98
C TYR A 80 2.86 4.32 13.04
N ARG A 81 3.76 4.76 13.93
CA ARG A 81 5.07 4.13 14.13
C ARG A 81 4.93 2.70 14.63
N ASN A 82 4.01 2.46 15.55
CA ASN A 82 3.76 1.12 16.10
C ASN A 82 2.98 0.22 15.13
N LEU A 83 2.14 0.82 14.28
CA LEU A 83 1.38 0.12 13.24
C LEU A 83 2.28 -0.37 12.10
N LEU A 84 3.19 0.50 11.62
CA LEU A 84 3.87 0.31 10.34
C LEU A 84 5.38 0.24 10.44
N GLY A 85 5.95 0.40 11.64
CA GLY A 85 7.39 0.43 11.86
C GLY A 85 8.09 1.52 11.05
N LYS A 86 9.38 1.30 10.77
CA LYS A 86 10.14 2.19 9.90
C LYS A 86 9.77 1.95 8.43
N GLY A 87 9.32 2.99 7.74
CA GLY A 87 9.16 2.98 6.29
C GLY A 87 7.93 2.25 5.73
N GLY A 88 6.97 1.84 6.56
CA GLY A 88 5.70 1.27 6.09
C GLY A 88 5.61 -0.26 6.04
N GLY A 89 6.71 -0.98 6.31
CA GLY A 89 6.82 -2.43 6.16
C GLY A 89 6.86 -3.22 7.48
N GLY A 90 6.48 -2.60 8.60
CA GLY A 90 6.57 -3.20 9.94
C GLY A 90 5.43 -4.18 10.28
N PHE A 91 4.31 -4.15 9.55
CA PHE A 91 3.20 -5.07 9.79
C PHE A 91 3.48 -6.44 9.16
N HIS A 92 3.61 -7.47 9.99
CA HIS A 92 3.95 -8.84 9.55
C HIS A 92 2.94 -9.88 10.06
N GLY A 93 1.66 -9.51 10.14
CA GLY A 93 0.59 -10.44 10.53
C GLY A 93 0.30 -11.51 9.46
N PRO A 94 -0.29 -12.65 9.83
CA PRO A 94 -0.69 -13.69 8.88
C PRO A 94 -1.64 -13.18 7.80
N GLU A 95 -2.42 -12.13 8.06
CA GLU A 95 -3.34 -11.49 7.12
C GLU A 95 -2.59 -10.85 5.94
N MET A 96 -1.39 -10.31 6.16
CA MET A 96 -0.53 -9.81 5.07
C MET A 96 -0.09 -10.97 4.17
N LEU A 97 0.33 -12.09 4.75
CA LEU A 97 0.69 -13.27 3.97
C LEU A 97 -0.52 -13.83 3.21
N GLY A 98 -1.71 -13.78 3.81
CA GLY A 98 -2.97 -14.13 3.15
C GLY A 98 -3.21 -13.29 1.90
N MET A 99 -3.07 -11.97 1.99
CA MET A 99 -3.18 -11.07 0.84
C MET A 99 -2.15 -11.38 -0.26
N LEU A 100 -0.89 -11.56 0.12
CA LEU A 100 0.19 -11.85 -0.83
C LEU A 100 0.02 -13.20 -1.54
N ARG A 101 -0.75 -14.12 -0.94
CA ARG A 101 -1.05 -15.45 -1.48
C ARG A 101 -2.47 -15.58 -2.03
N HIS A 102 -3.18 -14.46 -2.21
CA HIS A 102 -4.54 -14.48 -2.72
C HIS A 102 -4.57 -15.02 -4.15
N GLU A 103 -5.31 -16.10 -4.39
CA GLU A 103 -5.31 -16.83 -5.66
C GLU A 103 -5.68 -15.94 -6.87
N PRO A 104 -6.71 -15.08 -6.81
CA PRO A 104 -6.98 -14.10 -7.87
C PRO A 104 -5.80 -13.16 -8.18
N LEU A 105 -5.07 -12.71 -7.16
CA LEU A 105 -3.88 -11.85 -7.33
C LEU A 105 -2.76 -12.64 -8.02
N LEU A 106 -2.44 -13.84 -7.52
CA LEU A 106 -1.40 -14.69 -8.09
C LEU A 106 -1.71 -15.07 -9.54
N SER A 107 -2.96 -15.37 -9.86
CA SER A 107 -3.42 -15.63 -11.23
C SER A 107 -3.18 -14.44 -12.19
N CYS A 108 -3.35 -13.21 -11.69
CA CYS A 108 -3.07 -12.01 -12.48
C CYS A 108 -1.56 -11.83 -12.69
N ILE A 109 -0.75 -12.02 -11.64
CA ILE A 109 0.71 -11.92 -11.72
C ILE A 109 1.30 -12.99 -12.64
N GLU A 110 0.82 -14.22 -12.55
CA GLU A 110 1.23 -15.35 -13.40
C GLU A 110 1.06 -15.03 -14.89
N SER A 111 0.00 -14.28 -15.24
CA SER A 111 -0.26 -13.84 -16.62
C SER A 111 0.84 -12.92 -17.17
N LEU A 112 1.65 -12.29 -16.31
CA LEU A 112 2.73 -11.36 -16.66
C LEU A 112 4.12 -11.98 -16.53
N VAL A 113 4.36 -12.78 -15.48
CA VAL A 113 5.70 -13.28 -15.13
C VAL A 113 5.88 -14.77 -15.37
N GLY A 114 4.80 -15.49 -15.69
CA GLY A 114 4.79 -16.95 -15.79
C GLY A 114 4.56 -17.66 -14.45
N ALA A 115 4.59 -18.99 -14.48
CA ALA A 115 4.20 -19.85 -13.36
C ALA A 115 5.14 -19.78 -12.14
N GLU A 116 6.40 -19.37 -12.33
CA GLU A 116 7.39 -19.25 -11.26
C GLU A 116 7.35 -17.85 -10.64
N ILE A 117 6.52 -17.68 -9.60
CA ILE A 117 6.35 -16.41 -8.90
C ILE A 117 7.25 -16.35 -7.67
N VAL A 118 8.14 -15.36 -7.63
CA VAL A 118 8.94 -15.03 -6.44
C VAL A 118 8.42 -13.74 -5.82
N GLY A 119 7.88 -13.85 -4.60
CA GLY A 119 7.43 -12.69 -3.83
C GLY A 119 8.60 -11.97 -3.15
N SER A 120 8.66 -10.65 -3.32
CA SER A 120 9.57 -9.80 -2.53
C SER A 120 9.13 -9.75 -1.07
N SER A 121 10.08 -9.79 -0.13
CA SER A 121 9.81 -9.54 1.29
C SER A 121 9.59 -8.05 1.61
N VAL A 122 9.74 -7.17 0.61
CA VAL A 122 9.55 -5.73 0.75
C VAL A 122 8.14 -5.35 0.29
N TYR A 123 7.30 -5.00 1.26
CA TYR A 123 5.99 -4.39 1.04
C TYR A 123 5.83 -3.16 1.93
N ARG A 124 4.91 -2.26 1.58
CA ARG A 124 4.62 -1.04 2.34
C ARG A 124 3.13 -0.77 2.40
N ILE A 125 2.60 -0.66 3.62
CA ILE A 125 1.27 -0.10 3.87
C ILE A 125 1.46 1.40 4.11
N ARG A 126 0.60 2.23 3.50
CA ARG A 126 0.70 3.70 3.58
C ARG A 126 -0.68 4.35 3.75
N PRO A 127 -1.10 4.63 5.00
CA PRO A 127 -2.22 5.52 5.28
C PRO A 127 -2.04 6.87 4.58
N LYS A 128 -3.08 7.34 3.90
CA LYS A 128 -3.15 8.68 3.30
C LYS A 128 -4.04 9.56 4.16
N MET A 129 -3.40 10.39 4.97
CA MET A 129 -4.04 11.22 5.97
C MET A 129 -4.11 12.66 5.45
N PRO A 130 -5.27 13.35 5.55
CA PRO A 130 -5.41 14.72 5.07
C PRO A 130 -4.36 15.66 5.68
N GLY A 131 -3.65 16.42 4.84
CA GLY A 131 -2.67 17.42 5.29
C GLY A 131 -1.36 16.85 5.84
N TRP A 132 -1.11 15.54 5.74
CA TRP A 132 0.07 14.93 6.35
C TRP A 132 1.35 15.14 5.52
N PRO A 133 2.45 15.66 6.10
CA PRO A 133 3.64 16.11 5.33
C PRO A 133 4.36 15.03 4.52
N HIS A 134 4.17 13.75 4.87
CA HIS A 134 4.77 12.61 4.18
C HIS A 134 3.73 11.75 3.45
N GLY A 135 2.53 12.29 3.26
CA GLY A 135 1.44 11.65 2.53
C GLY A 135 1.65 11.65 1.02
N GLU A 136 2.30 12.67 0.45
CA GLU A 136 2.60 12.73 -0.98
C GLU A 136 3.79 11.84 -1.35
N VAL A 137 3.69 11.15 -2.48
CA VAL A 137 4.80 10.40 -3.07
C VAL A 137 5.11 11.05 -4.42
N PRO A 138 6.31 11.64 -4.61
CA PRO A 138 6.66 12.31 -5.86
C PRO A 138 6.76 11.32 -7.03
N TRP A 139 6.76 11.83 -8.25
CA TRP A 139 7.02 11.03 -9.45
C TRP A 139 8.31 10.21 -9.29
N HIS A 140 8.20 8.90 -9.54
CA HIS A 140 9.31 7.97 -9.44
C HIS A 140 9.08 6.75 -10.33
N GLN A 141 10.12 5.93 -10.47
CA GLN A 141 10.04 4.56 -10.98
C GLN A 141 10.50 3.64 -9.86
N ASP A 142 9.75 2.58 -9.56
CA ASP A 142 10.14 1.61 -8.52
C ASP A 142 11.53 1.01 -8.82
N SER A 143 11.81 0.70 -10.09
CA SER A 143 13.14 0.26 -10.56
C SER A 143 14.25 1.27 -10.28
N GLY A 144 13.93 2.55 -10.11
CA GLY A 144 14.89 3.59 -9.73
C GLY A 144 15.48 3.39 -8.33
N TYR A 145 14.81 2.61 -7.47
CA TYR A 145 15.28 2.27 -6.12
C TYR A 145 16.02 0.92 -6.03
N PHE A 146 15.91 0.06 -7.05
CA PHE A 146 16.61 -1.21 -7.08
C PHE A 146 18.06 -1.07 -7.54
N MET A 147 18.87 -2.09 -7.26
CA MET A 147 20.27 -2.14 -7.70
C MET A 147 20.36 -2.34 -9.22
N PRO A 148 21.43 -1.88 -9.90
CA PRO A 148 21.53 -1.95 -11.36
C PRO A 148 21.44 -3.35 -11.99
N HIS A 149 21.79 -4.39 -11.26
CA HIS A 149 21.66 -5.76 -11.76
C HIS A 149 20.19 -6.23 -11.86
N CYS A 150 19.25 -5.52 -11.22
CA CYS A 150 17.82 -5.82 -11.28
C CYS A 150 17.16 -5.32 -12.58
N ASP A 151 17.80 -4.41 -13.32
CA ASP A 151 17.20 -3.73 -14.48
C ASP A 151 16.79 -4.66 -15.63
N GLN A 152 17.40 -5.84 -15.69
CA GLN A 152 17.14 -6.84 -16.73
C GLN A 152 15.92 -7.72 -16.42
N HIS A 153 15.33 -7.55 -15.24
CA HIS A 153 14.23 -8.38 -14.75
C HIS A 153 12.92 -7.61 -14.71
N LEU A 154 11.83 -8.27 -15.09
CA LEU A 154 10.49 -7.76 -14.85
C LEU A 154 10.16 -7.91 -13.36
N ILE A 155 10.02 -6.79 -12.67
CA ILE A 155 9.57 -6.74 -11.29
C ILE A 155 8.20 -6.05 -11.28
N VAL A 156 7.16 -6.79 -10.95
CA VAL A 156 5.78 -6.29 -10.93
C VAL A 156 5.44 -5.76 -9.53
N THR A 157 5.14 -4.47 -9.43
CA THR A 157 4.59 -3.88 -8.21
C THR A 157 3.06 -4.03 -8.23
N CYS A 158 2.52 -4.66 -7.20
CA CYS A 158 1.08 -4.74 -6.99
C CYS A 158 0.65 -3.66 -6.00
N TRP A 159 -0.20 -2.74 -6.44
CA TRP A 159 -0.79 -1.72 -5.58
C TRP A 159 -2.26 -2.05 -5.29
N LEU A 160 -2.61 -2.09 -4.00
CA LEU A 160 -3.88 -2.59 -3.51
C LEU A 160 -4.51 -1.52 -2.60
N PRO A 161 -5.64 -0.90 -3.00
CA PRO A 161 -6.36 0.02 -2.13
C PRO A 161 -7.05 -0.76 -1.00
N LEU A 162 -6.73 -0.47 0.27
CA LEU A 162 -7.48 -0.99 1.42
C LEU A 162 -8.75 -0.18 1.73
N VAL A 163 -8.86 0.97 1.09
CA VAL A 163 -9.98 1.92 1.12
C VAL A 163 -10.11 2.50 -0.29
N ASP A 164 -11.28 2.99 -0.67
CA ASP A 164 -11.48 3.60 -1.99
C ASP A 164 -10.43 4.69 -2.25
N ALA A 165 -9.77 4.62 -3.40
CA ALA A 165 -8.78 5.61 -3.82
C ALA A 165 -9.39 6.53 -4.87
N THR A 166 -9.55 7.79 -4.51
CA THR A 166 -10.20 8.85 -5.28
C THR A 166 -9.23 9.99 -5.53
N LEU A 167 -9.59 10.92 -6.43
CA LEU A 167 -8.78 12.11 -6.67
C LEU A 167 -8.66 12.96 -5.40
N GLU A 168 -9.71 12.97 -4.58
CA GLU A 168 -9.82 13.77 -3.36
C GLU A 168 -8.97 13.23 -2.22
N ASN A 169 -8.72 11.90 -2.16
CA ASN A 169 -7.97 11.26 -1.08
C ASN A 169 -6.59 10.72 -1.50
N GLY A 170 -6.14 11.04 -2.71
CA GLY A 170 -4.78 10.78 -3.17
C GLY A 170 -4.59 9.43 -3.86
N CYS A 171 -5.43 9.12 -4.86
CA CYS A 171 -5.22 7.99 -5.75
C CYS A 171 -3.88 8.07 -6.50
N LEU A 172 -3.49 6.94 -7.10
CA LEU A 172 -2.28 6.91 -7.93
C LEU A 172 -2.45 7.70 -9.22
N PHE A 173 -1.34 8.29 -9.66
CA PHE A 173 -1.17 8.80 -11.02
C PHE A 173 -0.09 7.97 -11.69
N VAL A 174 -0.34 7.54 -12.93
CA VAL A 174 0.63 6.81 -13.75
C VAL A 174 0.81 7.57 -15.05
N LEU A 175 2.06 7.66 -15.52
CA LEU A 175 2.37 8.23 -16.83
C LEU A 175 2.48 7.09 -17.85
N PRO A 176 1.50 6.89 -18.75
CA PRO A 176 1.47 5.74 -19.63
C PRO A 176 2.69 5.67 -20.56
N GLY A 177 3.24 4.46 -20.73
CA GLY A 177 4.35 4.16 -21.64
C GLY A 177 5.73 4.62 -21.16
N ARG A 178 5.82 5.27 -19.99
CA ARG A 178 7.08 5.84 -19.49
C ARG A 178 8.13 4.78 -19.17
N HIS A 179 7.74 3.55 -18.83
CA HIS A 179 8.64 2.42 -18.57
C HIS A 179 9.58 2.10 -19.74
N ARG A 180 9.18 2.43 -20.99
CA ARG A 180 9.98 2.19 -22.21
C ARG A 180 11.15 3.18 -22.37
N GLY A 181 11.15 4.27 -21.60
CA GLY A 181 12.14 5.33 -21.69
C GLY A 181 13.39 5.14 -20.83
N GLY A 182 13.63 3.91 -20.34
CA GLY A 182 14.71 3.58 -19.42
C GLY A 182 14.43 3.96 -17.97
N ILE A 183 15.32 3.54 -17.07
CA ILE A 183 15.24 3.77 -15.62
C ILE A 183 15.92 5.11 -15.27
N ILE A 184 15.19 5.98 -14.58
CA ILE A 184 15.69 7.20 -13.96
C ILE A 184 16.06 6.84 -12.52
N ARG A 185 17.35 6.96 -12.19
CA ARG A 185 17.85 6.62 -10.86
C ARG A 185 17.51 7.68 -9.83
N HIS A 186 17.17 7.22 -8.63
CA HIS A 186 17.15 8.09 -7.47
C HIS A 186 18.57 8.35 -7.01
N TYR A 187 18.99 9.62 -7.07
CA TYR A 187 20.19 10.06 -6.36
C TYR A 187 19.78 10.40 -4.93
N THR A 188 19.92 9.44 -4.01
CA THR A 188 19.77 9.71 -2.57
C THR A 188 21.14 10.09 -2.01
N GLY A 189 21.38 11.39 -1.82
CA GLY A 189 22.63 11.91 -1.27
C GLY A 189 22.96 13.32 -1.76
N GLY A 190 22.35 14.32 -1.12
CA GLY A 190 22.99 15.62 -0.89
C GLY A 190 23.60 15.60 0.49
#